data_AF-A0A1S2FCG6-F1
#
_entry.id   AF-A0A1S2FCG6-F1
#
_cell.length_a   1.000
_cell.length_b   1.000
_cell.length_c   1.000
_cell.angle_alpha   90.00
_cell.angle_beta   90.00
_cell.angle_gamma   90.00
#
_symmetry.space_group_name_H-M   'P 1'
#
loop_
_entity.id
_entity.type
_entity.pdbx_description
1 polymer ?
#
loop_
_entity_poly.entity_id
_entity_poly.type
_entity_poly.pdbx_seq_one_letter_code
_entity_poly.pdbx_strand_id
1 'polypeptide(L)'
;MILGDRKYSHSPVPSQSFIWIADYYDNSYSSEFDFDTKKTNSFYDIERDKLMQFGLIGEGSQVFFDVANGVFNINGHQIMISYAMETTEYPLTGRTFLYNDIITYKEAVSDADLFTRKAVNGRFNHTITSYNIGYKKKMELEEVVICFQNILTIPFNEALYLQIKISANQDLSGSLIIRRDGLIVDTIPAPLIKDMAGIINWEIK
;
A
#
# COMPACT_ATOMS: atom_id res chain seq x y z
N MET A 1 16.16 -3.83 -10.86
CA MET A 1 14.96 -3.06 -10.51
C MET A 1 13.85 -3.36 -11.51
N ILE A 2 12.67 -3.65 -11.00
CA ILE A 2 11.46 -4.01 -11.75
C ILE A 2 10.46 -2.85 -11.76
N LEU A 3 10.25 -2.23 -10.60
CA LEU A 3 9.33 -1.11 -10.41
C LEU A 3 9.89 0.12 -11.13
N GLY A 4 8.99 0.83 -11.83
CA GLY A 4 9.35 1.92 -12.74
C GLY A 4 9.75 1.48 -14.15
N ASP A 5 10.06 0.20 -14.39
CA ASP A 5 10.30 -0.33 -15.73
C ASP A 5 9.00 -0.90 -16.33
N ARG A 6 8.42 -0.17 -17.29
CA ARG A 6 7.13 -0.50 -17.92
C ARG A 6 7.09 -1.84 -18.63
N LYS A 7 8.24 -2.50 -18.89
CA LYS A 7 8.26 -3.86 -19.45
C LYS A 7 7.68 -4.89 -18.47
N TYR A 8 7.68 -4.60 -17.17
CA TYR A 8 7.16 -5.47 -16.12
C TYR A 8 5.81 -4.98 -15.59
N SER A 9 4.77 -5.08 -16.40
CA SER A 9 3.43 -4.60 -16.05
C SER A 9 2.41 -5.71 -15.82
N HIS A 10 2.83 -6.97 -15.93
CA HIS A 10 1.95 -8.13 -15.84
C HIS A 10 2.54 -9.18 -14.90
N SER A 11 1.65 -9.91 -14.25
CA SER A 11 2.03 -11.10 -13.48
C SER A 11 2.63 -12.17 -14.39
N PRO A 12 3.70 -12.88 -13.96
CA PRO A 12 4.26 -14.01 -14.70
C PRO A 12 3.37 -15.27 -14.65
N VAL A 13 2.34 -15.28 -13.79
CA VAL A 13 1.40 -16.39 -13.63
C VAL A 13 -0.04 -15.95 -13.97
N PRO A 14 -0.74 -16.63 -14.90
CA PRO A 14 -2.08 -16.22 -15.33
C PRO A 14 -3.16 -16.31 -14.25
N SER A 15 -2.95 -17.11 -13.21
CA SER A 15 -3.90 -17.29 -12.11
C SER A 15 -3.90 -16.13 -11.11
N GLN A 16 -3.00 -15.16 -11.27
CA GLN A 16 -2.82 -14.06 -10.32
C GLN A 16 -2.77 -12.74 -11.07
N SER A 17 -3.75 -11.86 -10.84
CA SER A 17 -3.80 -10.54 -11.49
C SER A 17 -2.65 -9.64 -11.05
N PHE A 18 -2.45 -9.50 -9.74
CA PHE A 18 -1.38 -8.70 -9.16
C PHE A 18 -0.47 -9.51 -8.24
N ILE A 19 0.83 -9.24 -8.32
CA ILE A 19 1.87 -9.86 -7.49
C ILE A 19 2.72 -8.78 -6.82
N TRP A 20 3.24 -9.05 -5.62
CA TRP A 20 4.16 -8.12 -4.97
C TRP A 20 5.56 -8.18 -5.58
N ILE A 21 6.24 -7.03 -5.56
CA ILE A 21 7.63 -6.83 -5.98
C ILE A 21 8.36 -6.04 -4.90
N ALA A 22 9.57 -6.47 -4.58
CA ALA A 22 10.52 -5.83 -3.68
C ALA A 22 11.81 -5.55 -4.47
N ASP A 23 12.10 -4.27 -4.73
CA ASP A 23 13.37 -3.85 -5.35
C ASP A 23 14.38 -3.44 -4.27
N TYR A 24 15.63 -3.83 -4.45
CA TYR A 24 16.72 -3.59 -3.50
C TYR A 24 17.77 -2.61 -4.03
N TYR A 25 18.52 -1.98 -3.12
CA TYR A 25 19.53 -0.97 -3.48
C TYR A 25 20.72 -1.49 -4.29
N ASP A 26 20.95 -2.81 -4.30
CA ASP A 26 22.00 -3.47 -5.08
C ASP A 26 21.54 -3.82 -6.50
N ASN A 27 20.37 -3.31 -6.91
CA ASN A 27 19.66 -3.57 -8.17
C ASN A 27 19.07 -4.97 -8.32
N SER A 28 19.20 -5.84 -7.31
CA SER A 28 18.46 -7.10 -7.25
C SER A 28 16.99 -6.87 -6.88
N TYR A 29 16.18 -7.91 -6.99
CA TYR A 29 14.75 -7.85 -6.65
C TYR A 29 14.27 -9.21 -6.14
N SER A 30 13.12 -9.19 -5.46
CA SER A 30 12.33 -10.35 -5.10
C SER A 30 10.87 -10.12 -5.53
N SER A 31 10.18 -11.19 -5.91
CA SER A 31 8.78 -11.13 -6.38
C SER A 31 7.97 -12.29 -5.81
N GLU A 32 6.65 -12.11 -5.67
CA GLU A 32 5.78 -13.18 -5.16
C GLU A 32 5.87 -14.47 -5.98
N PHE A 33 5.98 -14.31 -7.30
CA PHE A 33 6.24 -15.38 -8.25
C PHE A 33 7.46 -15.00 -9.06
N ASP A 34 8.43 -15.92 -9.09
CA ASP A 34 9.64 -15.78 -9.89
C ASP A 34 9.28 -15.72 -11.39
N PHE A 35 9.88 -14.80 -12.14
CA PHE A 35 9.50 -14.56 -13.54
C PHE A 35 9.89 -15.69 -14.49
N ASP A 36 10.94 -16.45 -14.17
CA ASP A 36 11.45 -17.52 -15.01
C ASP A 36 10.84 -18.87 -14.63
N THR A 37 10.93 -19.21 -13.35
CA THR A 37 10.52 -20.51 -12.79
C THR A 37 9.05 -20.55 -12.40
N LYS A 38 8.40 -19.40 -12.21
CA LYS A 38 7.00 -19.26 -11.75
C LYS A 38 6.76 -19.83 -10.36
N LYS A 39 7.81 -20.15 -9.62
CA LYS A 39 7.72 -20.61 -8.24
C LYS A 39 7.39 -19.45 -7.33
N THR A 40 6.65 -19.74 -6.27
CA THR A 40 6.30 -18.74 -5.26
C THR A 40 7.47 -18.47 -4.33
N ASN A 41 7.67 -17.21 -3.96
CA ASN A 41 8.58 -16.79 -2.91
C ASN A 41 7.79 -16.32 -1.68
N SER A 42 8.42 -16.40 -0.51
CA SER A 42 7.80 -15.97 0.74
C SER A 42 7.97 -14.46 0.95
N PHE A 43 6.89 -13.79 1.35
CA PHE A 43 6.94 -12.40 1.81
C PHE A 43 7.87 -12.21 3.02
N TYR A 44 8.04 -13.24 3.84
CA TYR A 44 8.89 -13.18 5.03
C TYR A 44 10.38 -13.20 4.71
N ASP A 45 10.76 -13.58 3.48
CA ASP A 45 12.15 -13.63 3.02
C ASP A 45 12.61 -12.27 2.47
N ILE A 46 11.73 -11.27 2.40
CA ILE A 46 12.08 -9.94 1.92
C ILE A 46 13.08 -9.27 2.87
N GLU A 47 14.24 -8.90 2.33
CA GLU A 47 15.28 -8.14 3.04
C GLU A 47 14.88 -6.67 3.26
N ARG A 48 14.08 -6.41 4.30
CA ARG A 48 13.49 -5.08 4.57
C ARG A 48 14.50 -3.95 4.68
N ASP A 49 15.70 -4.22 5.18
CA ASP A 49 16.76 -3.22 5.33
C ASP A 49 17.42 -2.82 4.01
N LYS A 50 17.23 -3.61 2.95
CA LYS A 50 17.75 -3.33 1.60
C LYS A 50 16.71 -2.72 0.66
N LEU A 51 15.45 -2.68 1.06
CA LEU A 51 14.35 -2.26 0.22
C LEU A 51 14.50 -0.80 -0.23
N MET A 52 14.45 -0.61 -1.54
CA MET A 52 14.29 0.70 -2.17
C MET A 52 12.83 1.00 -2.47
N GLN A 53 12.11 0.02 -3.04
CA GLN A 53 10.73 0.16 -3.46
C GLN A 53 9.97 -1.12 -3.17
N PHE A 54 8.70 -0.97 -2.81
CA PHE A 54 7.80 -2.10 -2.62
C PHE A 54 6.44 -1.79 -3.24
N GLY A 55 5.86 -2.77 -3.93
CA GLY A 55 4.64 -2.52 -4.69
C GLY A 55 4.02 -3.75 -5.31
N LEU A 56 3.03 -3.51 -6.16
CA LEU A 56 2.36 -4.50 -6.98
C LEU A 56 2.59 -4.22 -8.46
N ILE A 57 2.70 -5.29 -9.23
CA ILE A 57 2.57 -5.26 -10.69
C ILE A 57 1.45 -6.21 -11.11
N GLY A 58 0.75 -5.88 -12.20
CA GLY A 58 -0.38 -6.67 -12.66
C GLY A 58 -1.32 -5.91 -13.57
N GLU A 59 -2.07 -6.64 -14.40
CA GLU A 59 -3.11 -6.08 -15.27
C GLU A 59 -2.66 -4.87 -16.11
N GLY A 60 -1.41 -4.86 -16.57
CA GLY A 60 -0.84 -3.76 -17.36
C GLY A 60 -0.43 -2.52 -16.56
N SER A 61 -0.41 -2.60 -15.23
CA SER A 61 -0.17 -1.48 -14.31
C SER A 61 0.93 -1.80 -13.29
N GLN A 62 1.46 -0.74 -12.69
CA GLN A 62 2.33 -0.81 -11.52
C GLN A 62 1.89 0.23 -10.48
N VAL A 63 1.87 -0.20 -9.22
CA VAL A 63 1.72 0.70 -8.08
C VAL A 63 2.78 0.36 -7.04
N PHE A 64 3.44 1.34 -6.49
CA PHE A 64 4.51 1.12 -5.52
C PHE A 64 4.71 2.33 -4.63
N PHE A 65 5.51 2.21 -3.59
CA PHE A 65 6.00 3.37 -2.85
C PHE A 65 7.52 3.31 -2.73
N ASP A 66 8.12 4.49 -2.68
CA ASP A 66 9.54 4.65 -2.41
C ASP A 66 9.79 4.52 -0.90
N VAL A 67 10.58 3.53 -0.49
CA VAL A 67 10.84 3.23 0.93
C VAL A 67 11.62 4.36 1.62
N ALA A 68 12.35 5.17 0.87
CA ALA A 68 13.12 6.30 1.40
C ALA A 68 12.27 7.52 1.77
N ASN A 69 11.01 7.60 1.33
CA ASN A 69 10.15 8.77 1.57
C ASN A 69 8.64 8.46 1.73
N GLY A 70 8.21 7.21 1.55
CA GLY A 70 6.83 6.76 1.73
C GLY A 70 5.87 7.25 0.65
N VAL A 71 6.35 7.93 -0.39
CA VAL A 71 5.50 8.47 -1.47
C VAL A 71 5.02 7.32 -2.34
N PHE A 72 3.70 7.24 -2.55
CA PHE A 72 3.13 6.27 -3.47
C PHE A 72 3.25 6.79 -4.91
N ASN A 73 3.70 5.92 -5.80
CA ASN A 73 3.61 6.07 -7.23
C ASN A 73 2.48 5.19 -7.77
N ILE A 74 1.47 5.82 -8.37
CA ILE A 74 0.30 5.14 -8.94
C ILE A 74 0.22 5.56 -10.40
N ASN A 75 0.59 4.65 -11.31
CA ASN A 75 0.64 4.92 -12.75
C ASN A 75 1.44 6.18 -13.13
N GLY A 76 2.53 6.46 -12.41
CA GLY A 76 3.39 7.62 -12.65
C GLY A 76 3.00 8.89 -11.88
N HIS A 77 1.86 8.89 -11.18
CA HIS A 77 1.46 10.00 -10.31
C HIS A 77 1.95 9.77 -8.88
N GLN A 78 2.56 10.80 -8.30
CA GLN A 78 3.06 10.77 -6.93
C GLN A 78 1.99 11.24 -5.96
N ILE A 79 1.63 10.41 -4.99
CA ILE A 79 0.70 10.75 -3.92
C ILE A 79 1.48 10.98 -2.62
N MET A 80 1.36 12.20 -2.10
CA MET A 80 1.96 12.63 -0.85
C MET A 80 0.88 13.03 0.15
N ILE A 81 1.15 12.74 1.41
CA ILE A 81 0.26 12.99 2.55
C ILE A 81 1.02 13.79 3.60
N SER A 82 0.36 14.84 4.10
CA SER A 82 0.78 15.62 5.26
C SER A 82 -0.37 15.74 6.27
N TYR A 83 -0.02 16.03 7.51
CA TYR A 83 -0.96 16.47 8.54
C TYR A 83 -0.71 17.94 8.84
N ALA A 84 -1.71 18.79 8.69
CA ALA A 84 -1.59 20.24 8.89
C ALA A 84 -2.46 20.70 10.06
N MET A 85 -1.84 21.47 10.96
CA MET A 85 -2.52 22.30 11.96
C MET A 85 -2.56 23.75 11.46
N GLU A 86 -3.17 24.65 12.23
CA GLU A 86 -3.31 26.06 11.85
C GLU A 86 -1.96 26.75 11.55
N THR A 87 -0.90 26.39 12.28
CA THR A 87 0.43 27.03 12.17
C THR A 87 1.53 26.14 11.60
N THR A 88 1.33 24.82 11.60
CA THR A 88 2.40 23.85 11.34
C THR A 88 1.90 22.75 10.41
N GLU A 89 2.71 22.40 9.42
CA GLU A 89 2.49 21.22 8.60
C GLU A 89 3.54 20.16 8.89
N TYR A 90 3.07 18.93 9.11
CA TYR A 90 3.84 17.72 9.30
C TYR A 90 3.74 16.85 8.03
N PRO A 91 4.73 16.88 7.13
CA PRO A 91 4.81 15.95 6.01
C PRO A 91 5.00 14.52 6.53
N LEU A 92 3.96 13.69 6.37
CA LEU A 92 3.98 12.28 6.76
C LEU A 92 4.69 11.41 5.72
N THR A 93 4.86 11.95 4.51
CA THR A 93 5.58 11.38 3.37
C THR A 93 6.38 12.48 2.67
N GLY A 94 7.29 12.12 1.77
CA GLY A 94 8.12 13.08 1.03
C GLY A 94 9.33 13.62 1.81
N ARG A 95 9.57 13.11 3.03
CA ARG A 95 10.77 13.36 3.84
C ARG A 95 11.64 12.12 3.91
N THR A 96 12.92 12.28 4.23
CA THR A 96 13.89 11.17 4.36
C THR A 96 13.66 10.36 5.64
N PHE A 97 12.55 9.61 5.68
CA PHE A 97 12.28 8.57 6.65
C PHE A 97 12.29 7.22 5.97
N LEU A 98 12.75 6.18 6.65
CA LEU A 98 12.71 4.81 6.11
C LEU A 98 11.36 4.15 6.43
N TYR A 99 10.60 3.76 5.40
CA TYR A 99 9.28 3.14 5.47
C TYR A 99 9.34 1.65 5.12
N ASN A 100 10.23 0.89 5.79
CA ASN A 100 10.53 -0.51 5.48
C ASN A 100 9.67 -1.53 6.25
N ASP A 101 8.76 -1.08 7.11
CA ASP A 101 7.75 -1.93 7.76
C ASP A 101 6.54 -2.11 6.81
N ILE A 102 6.79 -2.90 5.78
CA ILE A 102 5.90 -3.12 4.65
C ILE A 102 4.72 -4.05 5.00
N ILE A 103 3.60 -3.84 4.33
CA ILE A 103 2.35 -4.58 4.52
C ILE A 103 1.87 -5.03 3.13
N THR A 104 1.46 -6.29 3.00
CA THR A 104 0.69 -6.76 1.85
C THR A 104 -0.27 -7.87 2.25
N TYR A 105 -1.45 -7.89 1.63
CA TYR A 105 -2.39 -8.99 1.76
C TYR A 105 -3.39 -8.96 0.59
N LYS A 106 -4.07 -10.09 0.39
CA LYS A 106 -5.14 -10.24 -0.58
C LYS A 106 -6.42 -10.56 0.18
N GLU A 107 -7.51 -9.88 -0.15
CA GLU A 107 -8.82 -10.27 0.33
C GLU A 107 -9.44 -11.25 -0.65
N ALA A 108 -10.10 -12.29 -0.15
CA ALA A 108 -10.75 -13.27 -0.98
C ALA A 108 -12.05 -13.75 -0.33
N VAL A 109 -13.04 -14.04 -1.17
CA VAL A 109 -14.30 -14.66 -0.78
C VAL A 109 -14.32 -16.10 -1.27
N SER A 110 -15.05 -16.96 -0.55
CA SER A 110 -15.29 -18.33 -0.95
C SER A 110 -16.78 -18.62 -0.93
N ASP A 111 -17.32 -18.99 -2.09
CA ASP A 111 -18.69 -19.46 -2.20
C ASP A 111 -18.73 -20.97 -2.06
N ALA A 112 -19.55 -21.47 -1.13
CA ALA A 112 -19.77 -22.88 -0.91
C ALA A 112 -21.16 -23.29 -1.42
N ASP A 113 -21.22 -24.17 -2.42
CA ASP A 113 -22.47 -24.78 -2.83
C ASP A 113 -22.74 -26.03 -1.96
N LEU A 114 -23.62 -25.86 -0.97
CA LEU A 114 -23.99 -26.90 0.00
C LEU A 114 -25.10 -27.83 -0.50
N PHE A 115 -25.74 -27.55 -1.64
CA PHE A 115 -26.95 -28.26 -2.08
C PHE A 115 -26.74 -29.18 -3.29
N THR A 116 -25.58 -29.15 -3.95
CA THR A 116 -25.27 -30.08 -5.03
C THR A 116 -24.92 -31.49 -4.52
N ARG A 117 -25.94 -32.36 -4.43
CA ARG A 117 -25.86 -33.81 -4.10
C ARG A 117 -24.93 -34.67 -5.00
N LYS A 118 -24.18 -34.07 -5.93
CA LYS A 118 -23.30 -34.76 -6.90
C LYS A 118 -21.81 -34.44 -6.76
N ALA A 119 -21.41 -33.55 -5.85
CA ALA A 119 -20.00 -33.24 -5.65
C ALA A 119 -19.44 -34.12 -4.52
N VAL A 120 -18.58 -35.09 -4.88
CA VAL A 120 -17.91 -36.01 -3.93
C VAL A 120 -17.00 -35.26 -2.95
N ASN A 121 -16.61 -34.03 -3.28
CA ASN A 121 -15.96 -33.05 -2.42
C ASN A 121 -16.68 -31.71 -2.62
N GLY A 122 -17.03 -30.99 -1.55
CA GLY A 122 -17.69 -29.69 -1.64
C GLY A 122 -16.96 -28.78 -2.64
N ARG A 123 -17.71 -28.20 -3.59
CA ARG A 123 -17.14 -27.25 -4.55
C ARG A 123 -17.10 -25.88 -3.88
N PHE A 124 -15.88 -25.43 -3.60
CA PHE A 124 -15.58 -24.06 -3.18
C PHE A 124 -15.05 -23.29 -4.38
N ASN A 125 -15.67 -22.16 -4.71
CA ASN A 125 -15.11 -21.21 -5.65
C ASN A 125 -14.48 -20.08 -4.84
N HIS A 126 -13.19 -19.81 -5.07
CA HIS A 126 -12.45 -18.75 -4.41
C HIS A 126 -12.21 -17.61 -5.39
N THR A 127 -12.50 -16.39 -4.96
CA THR A 127 -12.27 -15.19 -5.78
C THR A 127 -11.58 -14.15 -4.93
N ILE A 128 -10.42 -13.66 -5.40
CA ILE A 128 -9.75 -12.50 -4.78
C ILE A 128 -10.61 -11.28 -5.06
N THR A 129 -10.92 -10.49 -4.04
CA THR A 129 -11.73 -9.28 -4.13
C THR A 129 -10.90 -8.01 -4.15
N SER A 130 -9.74 -8.01 -3.48
CA SER A 130 -8.83 -6.88 -3.47
C SER A 130 -7.36 -7.27 -3.26
N TYR A 131 -6.47 -6.40 -3.72
CA TYR A 131 -5.04 -6.45 -3.45
C TYR A 131 -4.64 -5.25 -2.62
N ASN A 132 -3.86 -5.47 -1.57
CA ASN A 132 -3.52 -4.43 -0.61
C ASN A 132 -2.01 -4.37 -0.44
N ILE A 133 -1.46 -3.16 -0.51
CA ILE A 133 -0.06 -2.88 -0.22
C ILE A 133 0.08 -1.61 0.60
N GLY A 134 1.08 -1.57 1.45
CA GLY A 134 1.31 -0.40 2.27
C GLY A 134 2.50 -0.52 3.18
N TYR A 135 2.51 0.35 4.17
CA TYR A 135 3.50 0.38 5.21
C TYR A 135 2.92 1.01 6.48
N LYS A 136 3.64 0.84 7.58
CA LYS A 136 3.43 1.61 8.81
C LYS A 136 4.72 2.27 9.27
N LYS A 137 4.61 3.41 9.92
CA LYS A 137 5.74 4.19 10.42
C LYS A 137 5.35 4.93 11.68
N LYS A 138 6.21 4.82 12.69
CA LYS A 138 6.24 5.73 13.83
C LYS A 138 7.27 6.82 13.54
N MET A 139 6.88 8.08 13.73
CA MET A 139 7.72 9.24 13.44
C MET A 139 7.63 10.25 14.58
N GLU A 140 8.78 10.81 14.92
CA GLU A 140 8.94 11.86 15.93
C GLU A 140 9.13 13.17 15.16
N LEU A 141 8.10 14.03 15.20
CA LEU A 141 8.02 15.28 14.48
C LEU A 141 7.93 16.41 15.51
N GLU A 142 9.07 17.04 15.78
CA GLU A 142 9.21 18.04 16.84
C GLU A 142 8.83 17.45 18.21
N GLU A 143 7.77 17.95 18.85
CA GLU A 143 7.29 17.47 20.16
C GLU A 143 6.19 16.41 20.03
N VAL A 144 5.78 16.08 18.80
CA VAL A 144 4.68 15.16 18.50
C VAL A 144 5.20 13.83 17.99
N VAL A 145 4.68 12.74 18.55
CA VAL A 145 4.90 11.39 18.05
C VAL A 145 3.67 10.97 17.26
N ILE A 146 3.83 10.78 15.96
CA ILE A 146 2.77 10.34 15.06
C ILE A 146 3.01 8.88 14.66
N CYS A 147 1.97 8.05 14.80
CA CYS A 147 1.92 6.71 14.21
C CYS A 147 1.06 6.78 12.95
N PHE A 148 1.65 6.43 11.82
CA PHE A 148 1.05 6.54 10.50
C PHE A 148 1.08 5.18 9.80
N GLN A 149 -0.04 4.76 9.24
CA GLN A 149 -0.14 3.59 8.37
C GLN A 149 -0.91 4.00 7.13
N ASN A 150 -0.38 3.61 5.97
CA ASN A 150 -0.95 3.93 4.68
C ASN A 150 -1.03 2.66 3.84
N ILE A 151 -2.24 2.29 3.42
CA ILE A 151 -2.50 1.09 2.63
C ILE A 151 -3.26 1.50 1.37
N LEU A 152 -2.69 1.22 0.21
CA LEU A 152 -3.37 1.28 -1.07
C LEU A 152 -4.13 -0.02 -1.29
N THR A 153 -5.44 0.10 -1.51
CA THR A 153 -6.31 -1.01 -1.87
C THR A 153 -6.70 -0.92 -3.34
N ILE A 154 -6.47 -2.00 -4.08
CA ILE A 154 -6.92 -2.20 -5.46
C ILE A 154 -8.06 -3.23 -5.43
N PRO A 155 -9.32 -2.79 -5.34
CA PRO A 155 -10.47 -3.68 -5.48
C PRO A 155 -10.73 -3.99 -6.96
N PHE A 156 -11.31 -5.15 -7.27
CA PHE A 156 -11.61 -5.53 -8.66
C PHE A 156 -12.75 -4.74 -9.31
N ASN A 157 -13.76 -4.34 -8.53
CA ASN A 157 -15.01 -3.77 -9.06
C ASN A 157 -15.37 -2.41 -8.43
N GLU A 158 -14.42 -1.77 -7.74
CA GLU A 158 -14.63 -0.51 -7.04
C GLU A 158 -13.47 0.46 -7.31
N ALA A 159 -13.58 1.69 -6.83
CA ALA A 159 -12.50 2.67 -6.96
C ALA A 159 -11.30 2.28 -6.07
N LEU A 160 -10.10 2.56 -6.56
CA LEU A 160 -8.88 2.44 -5.76
C LEU A 160 -8.92 3.49 -4.65
N TYR A 161 -8.47 3.14 -3.45
CA TYR A 161 -8.42 4.07 -2.33
C TYR A 161 -7.17 3.88 -1.49
N LEU A 162 -6.75 4.96 -0.83
CA LEU A 162 -5.73 4.93 0.22
C LEU A 162 -6.43 4.93 1.58
N GLN A 163 -6.26 3.86 2.33
CA GLN A 163 -6.60 3.84 3.75
C GLN A 163 -5.46 4.46 4.55
N ILE A 164 -5.77 5.59 5.15
CA ILE A 164 -4.86 6.37 5.99
C ILE A 164 -5.30 6.18 7.43
N LYS A 165 -4.46 5.52 8.22
CA LYS A 165 -4.62 5.39 9.66
C LYS A 165 -3.57 6.21 10.37
N ILE A 166 -4.00 7.12 11.23
CA ILE A 166 -3.13 8.07 11.91
C ILE A 166 -3.52 8.23 13.38
N SER A 167 -2.53 8.27 14.27
CA SER A 167 -2.71 8.61 15.68
C SER A 167 -1.54 9.45 16.18
N ALA A 168 -1.74 10.17 17.28
CA ALA A 168 -0.72 11.00 17.91
C ALA A 168 -0.67 10.76 19.42
N ASN A 169 0.47 11.05 20.05
CA ASN A 169 0.68 10.99 21.50
C ASN A 169 0.02 12.15 22.28
N GLN A 170 -0.65 13.07 21.59
CA GLN A 170 -1.35 14.22 22.15
C GLN A 170 -2.55 14.59 21.26
N ASP A 171 -3.44 15.42 21.80
CA ASP A 171 -4.56 15.94 21.04
C ASP A 171 -4.06 16.95 19.99
N LEU A 172 -4.54 16.82 18.76
CA LEU A 172 -4.20 17.72 17.65
C LEU A 172 -5.47 18.09 16.90
N SER A 173 -5.69 19.38 16.69
CA SER A 173 -6.79 19.87 15.87
C SER A 173 -6.25 20.24 14.49
N GLY A 174 -6.32 19.32 13.55
CA GLY A 174 -5.74 19.47 12.22
C GLY A 174 -6.50 18.71 11.14
N SER A 175 -5.91 18.71 9.95
CA SER A 175 -6.45 18.12 8.73
C SER A 175 -5.39 17.33 8.00
N LEU A 176 -5.79 16.26 7.31
CA LEU A 176 -4.92 15.60 6.33
C LEU A 176 -4.95 16.40 5.03
N ILE A 177 -3.76 16.69 4.51
CA ILE A 177 -3.55 17.33 3.21
C ILE A 177 -3.02 16.27 2.25
N ILE A 178 -3.74 16.06 1.16
CA ILE A 178 -3.37 15.08 0.14
C ILE A 178 -2.90 15.84 -1.09
N ARG A 179 -1.73 15.49 -1.58
CA ARG A 179 -1.12 16.08 -2.78
C ARG A 179 -0.91 15.03 -3.86
N ARG A 180 -1.24 15.39 -5.10
CA ARG A 180 -0.90 14.64 -6.31
C ARG A 180 0.08 15.47 -7.12
N ASP A 181 1.26 14.91 -7.38
CA ASP A 181 2.33 15.58 -8.13
C ASP A 181 2.68 16.97 -7.57
N GLY A 182 2.62 17.11 -6.24
CA GLY A 182 2.89 18.36 -5.51
C GLY A 182 1.70 19.31 -5.37
N LEU A 183 0.60 19.10 -6.09
CA LEU A 183 -0.60 19.92 -6.01
C LEU A 183 -1.56 19.38 -4.95
N ILE A 184 -2.11 20.25 -4.10
CA ILE A 184 -3.14 19.87 -3.13
C ILE A 184 -4.41 19.49 -3.90
N VAL A 185 -4.84 18.24 -3.73
CA VAL A 185 -6.06 17.71 -4.37
C VAL A 185 -7.19 17.52 -3.36
N ASP A 186 -6.86 17.39 -2.07
CA ASP A 186 -7.86 17.24 -1.02
C ASP A 186 -7.36 17.76 0.33
N THR A 187 -8.31 18.12 1.20
CA THR A 187 -8.07 18.53 2.58
C THR A 187 -9.20 17.99 3.45
N ILE A 188 -8.86 17.04 4.32
CA ILE A 188 -9.84 16.29 5.10
C ILE A 188 -9.68 16.65 6.57
N PRO A 189 -10.70 17.22 7.23
CA PRO A 189 -10.67 17.45 8.67
C PRO A 189 -10.40 16.15 9.43
N ALA A 190 -9.35 16.14 10.25
CA ALA A 190 -8.86 14.96 10.94
C ALA A 190 -8.36 15.32 12.35
N PRO A 191 -9.24 15.79 13.26
CA PRO A 191 -8.85 16.01 14.64
C PRO A 191 -8.41 14.69 15.27
N LEU A 192 -7.24 14.70 15.90
CA LEU A 192 -6.68 13.55 16.59
C LEU A 192 -6.87 13.71 18.09
N ILE A 193 -7.39 12.66 18.71
CA ILE A 193 -7.42 12.52 20.17
C ILE A 193 -6.22 11.65 20.55
N LYS A 194 -5.54 12.02 21.64
CA LYS A 194 -4.39 11.33 22.16
C LYS A 194 -4.61 9.82 22.22
N ASP A 195 -3.66 9.07 21.65
CA ASP A 195 -3.61 7.61 21.62
C ASP A 195 -4.81 6.93 20.92
N MET A 196 -5.66 7.70 20.23
CA MET A 196 -6.74 7.19 19.39
C MET A 196 -6.37 7.32 17.91
N ALA A 197 -6.67 6.26 17.14
CA ALA A 197 -6.42 6.26 15.71
C ALA A 197 -7.66 6.72 14.94
N GLY A 198 -7.49 7.72 14.08
CA GLY A 198 -8.41 8.01 13.00
C GLY A 198 -8.13 7.10 11.80
N ILE A 199 -9.17 6.72 11.07
CA ILE A 199 -9.07 5.95 9.83
C ILE A 199 -9.88 6.68 8.76
N ILE A 200 -9.24 6.95 7.63
CA ILE A 200 -9.84 7.63 6.48
C ILE A 200 -9.56 6.78 5.24
N ASN A 201 -10.59 6.48 4.47
CA ASN A 201 -10.45 5.88 3.14
C ASN A 201 -10.60 7.00 2.11
N TRP A 202 -9.50 7.40 1.49
CA TRP A 202 -9.50 8.41 0.44
C TRP A 202 -9.54 7.76 -0.93
N GLU A 203 -10.67 7.87 -1.62
CA GLU A 203 -10.83 7.40 -2.99
C GLU A 203 -9.98 8.23 -3.96
N ILE A 204 -9.21 7.56 -4.80
CA ILE A 204 -8.33 8.20 -5.78
C ILE A 204 -9.18 8.57 -7.00
N LYS A 205 -9.27 9.88 -7.29
CA LYS A 205 -10.02 10.45 -8.41
C LYS A 205 -9.15 10.76 -9.63
#